data_AF-A0A3D1G9E6-F1
#
_entry.id   AF-A0A3D1G9E6-F1
#
_cell.length_a   1.000
_cell.length_b   1.000
_cell.length_c   1.000
_cell.angle_alpha   90.00
_cell.angle_beta   90.00
_cell.angle_gamma   90.00
#
_symmetry.space_group_name_H-M   'P 1'
#
loop_
_entity.id
_entity.type
_entity.pdbx_description
1 polymer ?
#
loop_
_entity_poly.entity_id
_entity_poly.type
_entity_poly.pdbx_seq_one_letter_code
_entity_poly.pdbx_strand_id
1 'polypeptide(L)'
;MIFAASTGLIIGISIAVFLIAVLLLVSILLGAKSVLAPSGPVKIRINGEKEIEVESGGTLLSTLGNNKIFLPSACGGGGTCIQC
;
A
#
# COMPACT_ATOMS: atom_id res chain seq x y z
N MET A 1 -23.23 -41.12 20.82
CA MET A 1 -21.81 -40.75 20.57
C MET A 1 -21.51 -40.50 19.10
N ILE A 2 -22.03 -41.30 18.15
CA ILE A 2 -21.78 -41.12 16.70
C ILE A 2 -22.34 -39.78 16.14
N PHE A 3 -23.50 -39.31 16.63
CA PHE A 3 -24.10 -38.03 16.19
C PHE A 3 -23.35 -36.77 16.65
N ALA A 4 -22.68 -36.80 17.81
CA ALA A 4 -21.87 -35.66 18.28
C ALA A 4 -20.56 -35.51 17.49
N ALA A 5 -19.97 -36.63 17.08
CA ALA A 5 -18.78 -36.66 16.24
C ALA A 5 -19.06 -36.14 14.82
N SER A 6 -20.23 -36.44 14.24
CA SER A 6 -20.60 -35.94 12.92
C SER A 6 -20.91 -34.43 12.91
N THR A 7 -21.59 -33.90 13.93
CA THR A 7 -21.86 -32.45 14.02
C THR A 7 -20.59 -31.63 14.21
N GLY A 8 -19.67 -32.08 15.08
CA GLY A 8 -18.38 -31.39 15.28
C GLY A 8 -17.53 -31.35 14.00
N LEU A 9 -17.54 -32.44 13.23
CA LEU A 9 -16.84 -32.52 11.94
C LEU A 9 -17.44 -31.56 10.90
N ILE A 10 -18.77 -31.47 10.81
CA ILE A 10 -19.46 -30.54 9.90
C ILE A 10 -19.09 -29.10 10.25
N ILE A 11 -19.17 -28.71 11.53
CA ILE A 11 -18.83 -27.35 11.98
C ILE A 11 -17.37 -27.03 11.66
N GLY A 12 -16.45 -27.95 11.95
CA GLY A 12 -15.02 -27.78 11.66
C GLY A 12 -14.74 -27.58 10.17
N ILE A 13 -15.38 -28.40 9.31
CA ILE A 13 -15.25 -28.27 7.85
C ILE A 13 -15.86 -26.96 7.36
N SER A 14 -17.03 -26.56 7.85
CA SER A 14 -17.67 -25.30 7.45
C SER A 14 -16.80 -24.08 7.78
N ILE A 15 -16.18 -24.06 8.96
CA ILE A 15 -15.26 -22.98 9.37
C ILE A 15 -14.02 -22.97 8.46
N ALA A 16 -13.42 -24.15 8.20
CA ALA A 16 -12.23 -24.25 7.36
C ALA A 16 -12.50 -23.77 5.93
N VAL A 17 -13.60 -24.19 5.32
CA VAL A 17 -13.97 -23.78 3.95
C VAL A 17 -14.22 -22.28 3.88
N PHE A 18 -14.95 -21.72 4.86
CA PHE A 18 -15.22 -20.29 4.90
C PHE A 18 -13.95 -19.46 5.07
N LEU A 19 -13.05 -19.89 5.97
CA LEU A 19 -11.76 -19.24 6.18
C LEU A 19 -10.89 -19.26 4.91
N ILE A 20 -10.82 -20.40 4.21
CA ILE A 20 -10.08 -20.52 2.95
C ILE A 20 -10.67 -19.58 1.89
N ALA A 21 -11.99 -19.52 1.77
CA ALA A 21 -12.66 -18.64 0.80
C ALA A 21 -12.32 -17.17 1.05
N VAL A 22 -12.35 -16.71 2.31
CA VAL A 22 -12.01 -15.33 2.68
C VAL A 22 -10.53 -15.04 2.42
N LEU A 23 -9.62 -15.93 2.81
CA LEU A 23 -8.19 -15.75 2.55
C LEU A 23 -7.87 -15.70 1.06
N LEU A 24 -8.54 -16.53 0.25
CA LEU A 24 -8.39 -16.53 -1.19
C LEU A 24 -8.84 -15.18 -1.77
N LEU A 25 -9.99 -14.67 -1.36
CA LEU A 25 -10.50 -13.37 -1.82
C LEU A 25 -9.55 -12.22 -1.46
N VAL A 26 -9.08 -12.16 -0.20
CA VAL A 26 -8.14 -11.13 0.26
C VAL A 26 -6.82 -11.20 -0.50
N SER A 27 -6.32 -12.41 -0.76
CA SER A 27 -5.07 -12.60 -1.52
C SER A 27 -5.20 -12.07 -2.95
N ILE A 28 -6.33 -12.33 -3.61
CA ILE A 28 -6.62 -11.78 -4.95
C ILE A 28 -6.68 -10.26 -4.90
N LEU A 29 -7.39 -9.67 -3.93
CA LEU A 29 -7.49 -8.21 -3.80
C LEU A 29 -6.13 -7.56 -3.56
N LEU A 30 -5.28 -8.16 -2.73
CA LEU A 30 -3.96 -7.64 -2.43
C LEU A 30 -3.00 -7.76 -3.62
N GLY A 31 -3.09 -8.86 -4.38
CA GLY A 31 -2.37 -9.02 -5.65
C GLY A 31 -2.85 -8.06 -6.74
N ALA A 32 -4.16 -7.80 -6.83
CA ALA A 32 -4.69 -6.80 -7.74
C ALA A 32 -4.22 -5.39 -7.35
N LYS A 33 -4.19 -5.06 -6.05
CA LYS A 33 -3.68 -3.78 -5.55
C LYS A 33 -2.22 -3.55 -5.92
N SER A 34 -1.35 -4.57 -5.84
CA SER A 34 0.07 -4.38 -6.16
C SER A 34 0.33 -4.11 -7.64
N VAL A 35 -0.56 -4.58 -8.54
CA VAL A 35 -0.45 -4.34 -9.98
C VAL A 35 -1.15 -3.05 -10.40
N LEU A 36 -2.35 -2.78 -9.86
CA LEU A 36 -3.16 -1.63 -10.26
C LEU A 36 -2.75 -0.33 -9.57
N ALA A 37 -2.24 -0.40 -8.33
CA ALA A 37 -1.73 0.77 -7.64
C ALA A 37 -0.25 0.97 -7.98
N PRO A 38 0.15 2.12 -8.56
CA PRO A 38 1.54 2.39 -8.92
C PRO A 38 2.42 2.34 -7.66
N SER A 39 3.19 1.26 -7.57
CA SER A 39 4.05 0.95 -6.43
C SER A 39 5.42 0.63 -7.00
N GLY A 40 6.41 1.51 -6.81
CA GLY A 40 7.76 1.29 -7.32
C GLY A 40 8.57 2.58 -7.44
N PRO A 41 9.87 2.46 -7.76
CA PRO A 41 10.75 3.59 -7.92
C PRO A 41 10.32 4.45 -9.11
N VAL A 42 10.17 5.74 -8.87
CA VAL A 42 9.86 6.76 -9.86
C VAL A 42 11.05 7.68 -10.04
N LYS A 43 11.24 8.14 -11.29
CA LYS A 43 12.30 9.10 -11.62
C LYS A 43 11.74 10.52 -11.60
N ILE A 44 12.34 11.38 -10.80
CA ILE A 44 12.02 12.80 -10.74
C ILE A 44 13.14 13.57 -11.42
N ARG A 45 12.79 14.32 -12.48
CA ARG A 45 13.70 15.24 -13.16
C ARG A 45 13.51 16.66 -12.64
N ILE A 46 14.57 17.24 -12.10
CA ILE A 46 14.59 18.58 -11.53
C ILE A 46 15.30 19.49 -12.52
N ASN A 47 14.56 20.46 -13.08
CA ASN A 47 15.06 21.46 -14.04
C ASN A 47 15.83 20.87 -15.25
N GLY A 48 15.61 19.60 -15.59
CA GLY A 48 16.30 18.93 -16.70
C GLY A 48 17.76 18.52 -16.42
N GLU A 49 18.37 18.99 -15.34
CA GLU A 49 19.79 18.80 -15.01
C GLU A 49 20.03 17.66 -14.02
N LYS A 50 19.10 17.43 -13.09
CA LYS A 50 19.25 16.44 -12.00
C LYS A 50 18.12 15.43 -12.05
N GLU A 51 18.47 14.15 -12.03
CA GLU A 51 17.53 13.04 -11.98
C GLU A 51 17.75 12.25 -10.70
N ILE A 52 16.67 12.04 -9.94
CA ILE A 52 16.68 11.24 -8.71
C ILE A 52 15.65 10.12 -8.84
N GLU A 53 16.03 8.93 -8.41
CA GLU A 53 15.15 7.76 -8.36
C GLU A 53 14.72 7.56 -6.90
N VAL A 54 13.41 7.55 -6.68
CA VAL A 54 12.80 7.60 -5.34
C VAL A 54 11.57 6.72 -5.28
N GLU A 55 11.29 6.15 -4.12
CA GLU A 55 10.07 5.37 -3.90
C GLU A 55 8.81 6.24 -4.01
N SER A 56 7.78 5.72 -4.67
CA SER A 56 6.48 6.38 -4.78
C SER A 56 5.70 6.31 -3.46
N GLY A 57 4.81 7.30 -3.23
CA GLY A 57 3.87 7.30 -2.10
C GLY A 57 4.08 8.42 -1.07
N GLY A 58 5.20 9.12 -1.10
CA GLY A 58 5.46 10.32 -0.30
C GLY A 58 5.03 11.62 -1.00
N THR A 59 4.98 12.72 -0.25
CA THR A 59 4.81 14.06 -0.84
C THR A 59 6.08 14.50 -1.55
N LEU A 60 5.94 15.28 -2.64
CA LEU A 60 7.10 15.81 -3.37
C LEU A 60 8.04 16.62 -2.46
N LEU A 61 7.49 17.42 -1.54
CA LEU A 61 8.27 18.23 -0.60
C LEU A 61 9.16 17.36 0.30
N SER A 62 8.60 16.29 0.88
CA SER A 62 9.37 15.40 1.75
C SER A 62 10.43 14.63 0.96
N THR A 63 10.08 14.16 -0.24
CA THR A 63 10.99 13.41 -1.11
C THR A 63 12.18 14.26 -1.57
N LEU A 64 11.94 15.54 -1.91
CA LEU A 64 12.99 16.49 -2.27
C LEU A 64 13.83 16.90 -1.05
N GLY A 65 13.20 17.14 0.10
CA GLY A 65 13.88 17.45 1.36
C GLY A 65 14.84 16.33 1.79
N ASN A 66 14.43 15.07 1.68
CA ASN A 66 15.27 13.90 1.95
C ASN A 66 16.48 13.81 1.00
N ASN A 67 16.34 14.32 -0.24
CA ASN A 67 17.41 14.44 -1.22
C ASN A 67 18.19 15.77 -1.13
N LYS A 68 18.10 16.44 0.04
CA LYS A 68 18.77 17.72 0.36
C LYS A 68 18.36 18.89 -0.55
N ILE A 69 17.15 18.84 -1.10
CA ILE A 69 16.55 19.92 -1.89
C ILE A 69 15.42 20.51 -1.05
N PHE A 70 15.70 21.61 -0.37
CA PHE A 70 14.75 22.25 0.54
C PHE A 70 13.93 23.28 -0.22
N LEU A 71 12.63 23.03 -0.36
CA LEU A 71 11.69 24.06 -0.80
C LEU A 71 11.17 24.78 0.45
N PRO A 72 11.04 26.12 0.42
CA PRO A 72 10.61 26.89 1.57
C PRO A 72 9.11 26.69 1.81
N SER A 73 8.74 25.64 2.54
CA SER A 73 7.36 25.31 2.89
C SER A 73 7.24 25.05 4.38
N ALA A 74 6.35 25.78 5.05
CA ALA A 74 6.11 25.68 6.49
C ALA A 74 5.02 24.66 6.86
N CYS A 75 4.25 24.17 5.87
CA CYS A 75 3.11 23.28 6.07
C CYS A 75 3.41 21.80 5.83
N GLY A 76 4.69 21.43 5.66
CA GLY A 76 5.12 20.02 5.60
C GLY A 76 4.47 19.20 4.47
N GLY A 77 4.05 19.85 3.38
CA GLY A 77 3.42 19.19 2.23
C GLY A 77 1.89 19.09 2.31
N GLY A 78 1.26 19.74 3.27
CA GLY A 78 -0.21 19.85 3.37
C GLY A 78 -0.84 20.90 2.44
N GLY A 79 -0.05 21.71 1.73
CA GLY A 79 -0.54 22.71 0.77
C GLY A 79 -1.29 23.90 1.37
N THR A 80 -1.37 24.01 2.70
CA THR A 80 -2.15 25.05 3.40
C THR A 80 -1.41 26.36 3.62
N CYS A 81 -0.08 26.36 3.51
CA CYS A 81 0.77 27.53 3.72
C CYS A 81 0.92 28.43 2.48
N ILE A 82 0.26 28.10 1.37
CA ILE A 82 0.34 28.82 0.07
C ILE A 82 1.80 28.89 -0.44
N GLN A 83 2.63 27.98 0.07
CA GLN A 83 3.95 27.70 -0.42
C GLN A 83 4.05 26.19 -0.65
N CYS A 84 4.98 25.79 -1.52
CA CYS A 84 5.10 24.47 -2.16
C CYS A 84 4.53 23.27 -1.39
#